data_AF-A0A2E8ST46-F1
#
_entry.id   AF-A0A2E8ST46-F1
#
_cell.length_a   1.000
_cell.length_b   1.000
_cell.length_c   1.000
_cell.angle_alpha   90.00
_cell.angle_beta   90.00
_cell.angle_gamma   90.00
#
_symmetry.space_group_name_H-M   'P 1'
#
loop_
_entity.id
_entity.type
_entity.pdbx_description
1 polymer ?
#
loop_
_entity_poly.entity_id
_entity_poly.type
_entity_poly.pdbx_seq_one_letter_code
_entity_poly.pdbx_strand_id
1 'polypeptide(L)'
;MRLICLVLGCMAWDAWSANQVVWHPKARTFDLRVKDVPLEVFLGMIKAETGWEVKVEPGLQRVVSGKFRDKPAADAIRLMLGRVRFALLPRVEGGTRLLVYAGNTRRATRAVAAVEQTAADDGNPDETLFHLPVKIYYMKSRHVSINADAKITDLRPLFAGVNEIWSQGKIRFSPGRPEQLLPADVAAEKEFADLFKPNVPSAYVRLHQSRILHRMIPDLPDRGKVFRVVVLYTMPDAFGAVYMPKKGVVLMPQVKFAGLIDKGGVWKDGSPVFFAQSNILAHELGHALGLPHVSTQGNLMIDGRLREGGGVGPGTKLNEKQIQAARAQAKTGGPRVPGINPQAGD
;
A
#
# COMPACT_ATOMS: atom_id res chain seq x y z
N MET A 1 -41.50 9.60 -51.31
CA MET A 1 -41.09 8.61 -50.29
C MET A 1 -39.70 9.00 -49.80
N ARG A 2 -39.61 9.44 -48.53
CA ARG A 2 -38.48 9.59 -47.60
C ARG A 2 -37.03 9.77 -48.12
N LEU A 3 -36.30 10.76 -47.57
CA LEU A 3 -35.35 10.52 -46.47
C LEU A 3 -34.91 11.85 -45.83
N ILE A 4 -35.19 12.00 -44.54
CA ILE A 4 -34.63 13.05 -43.66
C ILE A 4 -33.37 12.44 -43.03
N CYS A 5 -32.21 13.03 -43.29
CA CYS A 5 -30.97 12.67 -42.61
C CYS A 5 -30.95 13.30 -41.21
N LEU A 6 -31.17 12.48 -40.19
CA LEU A 6 -30.92 12.84 -38.79
C LEU A 6 -29.42 12.66 -38.50
N VAL A 7 -28.70 13.76 -38.34
CA VAL A 7 -27.34 13.75 -37.79
C VAL A 7 -27.49 13.65 -36.26
N LEU A 8 -27.47 12.42 -35.73
CA LEU A 8 -27.23 12.20 -34.31
C LEU A 8 -25.75 12.49 -34.03
N GLY A 9 -25.48 13.68 -33.50
CA GLY A 9 -24.21 13.96 -32.85
C GLY A 9 -24.04 13.03 -31.66
N CYS A 10 -23.11 12.08 -31.75
CA CYS A 10 -22.62 11.33 -30.61
C CYS A 10 -21.96 12.33 -29.65
N MET A 11 -22.72 12.82 -28.67
CA MET A 11 -22.11 13.35 -27.45
C MET A 11 -21.40 12.18 -26.79
N ALA A 12 -20.08 12.09 -27.00
CA ALA A 12 -19.22 11.30 -26.13
C ALA A 12 -19.36 11.91 -24.74
N TRP A 13 -20.26 11.36 -23.92
CA TRP A 13 -20.17 11.58 -22.49
C TRP A 13 -18.82 11.04 -22.08
N ASP A 14 -17.93 11.95 -21.69
CA ASP A 14 -16.77 11.61 -20.87
C ASP A 14 -17.29 10.91 -19.62
N ALA A 15 -17.42 9.59 -19.70
CA ALA A 15 -17.55 8.74 -18.55
C ALA A 15 -16.21 8.83 -17.83
N TRP A 16 -16.05 9.85 -16.99
CA TRP A 16 -14.95 9.87 -16.03
C TRP A 16 -15.06 8.58 -15.24
N SER A 17 -14.04 7.73 -15.39
CA SER A 17 -13.93 6.50 -14.63
C SER A 17 -13.83 6.80 -13.13
N ALA A 18 -13.97 5.75 -12.32
CA ALA A 18 -14.12 5.78 -10.87
C ALA A 18 -13.30 6.88 -10.15
N ASN A 19 -13.90 7.45 -9.10
CA ASN A 19 -13.28 8.48 -8.28
C ASN A 19 -11.94 8.00 -7.68
N GLN A 20 -10.89 8.78 -7.86
CA GLN A 20 -9.52 8.45 -7.47
C GLN A 20 -8.80 9.62 -6.79
N VAL A 21 -8.12 9.29 -5.69
CA VAL A 21 -7.20 10.09 -4.90
C VAL A 21 -5.93 9.27 -4.76
N VAL A 22 -4.82 9.76 -5.33
CA VAL A 22 -3.50 9.13 -5.21
C VAL A 22 -2.59 10.06 -4.42
N TRP A 23 -1.95 9.52 -3.39
CA TRP A 23 -0.96 10.24 -2.58
C TRP A 23 0.44 9.78 -2.93
N HIS A 24 1.33 10.74 -3.17
CA HIS A 24 2.77 10.52 -3.34
C HIS A 24 3.48 11.04 -2.10
N PRO A 25 3.66 10.21 -1.05
CA PRO A 25 4.13 10.68 0.25
C PRO A 25 5.52 11.34 0.21
N LYS A 26 6.44 10.90 -0.65
CA LYS A 26 7.80 11.45 -0.74
C LYS A 26 7.82 12.77 -1.51
N ALA A 27 7.11 12.86 -2.64
CA ALA A 27 6.91 14.11 -3.36
C ALA A 27 5.99 15.11 -2.63
N ARG A 28 5.15 14.62 -1.71
CA ARG A 28 4.10 15.36 -0.98
C ARG A 28 3.05 15.97 -1.92
N THR A 29 2.70 15.23 -2.98
CA THR A 29 1.74 15.64 -4.01
C THR A 29 0.55 14.69 -4.11
N PHE A 30 -0.56 15.19 -4.66
CA PHE A 30 -1.73 14.40 -5.03
C PHE A 30 -1.97 14.39 -6.54
N ASP A 31 -2.42 13.22 -7.02
CA ASP A 31 -3.18 13.11 -8.25
C ASP A 31 -4.64 12.84 -7.90
N LEU A 32 -5.55 13.63 -8.47
CA LEU A 32 -6.99 13.54 -8.22
C LEU A 32 -7.77 13.40 -9.52
N ARG A 33 -8.80 12.56 -9.49
CA ARG A 33 -9.89 12.48 -10.46
C ARG A 33 -11.15 12.18 -9.68
N VAL A 34 -11.92 13.20 -9.33
CA VAL A 34 -13.18 13.02 -8.59
C VAL A 34 -14.29 13.82 -9.24
N LYS A 35 -15.50 13.25 -9.30
CA LYS A 35 -16.70 13.86 -9.86
C LYS A 35 -17.84 13.74 -8.89
N ASP A 36 -18.42 14.88 -8.56
CA ASP A 36 -19.67 15.02 -7.82
C ASP A 36 -19.67 14.20 -6.50
N VAL A 37 -18.53 14.21 -5.81
CA VAL A 37 -18.32 13.45 -4.56
C VAL A 37 -18.71 14.31 -3.36
N PRO A 38 -19.52 13.81 -2.41
CA PRO A 38 -19.78 14.51 -1.16
C PRO A 38 -18.47 14.80 -0.40
N LEU A 39 -18.34 15.99 0.17
CA LEU A 39 -17.12 16.44 0.85
C LEU A 39 -16.61 15.44 1.89
N GLU A 40 -17.51 14.88 2.71
CA GLU A 40 -17.14 13.90 3.74
C GLU A 40 -16.56 12.60 3.14
N VAL A 41 -17.10 12.16 1.99
CA VAL A 41 -16.59 11.01 1.24
C VAL A 41 -15.20 11.30 0.69
N PHE A 42 -15.00 12.47 0.06
CA PHE A 42 -13.69 12.89 -0.43
C PHE A 42 -12.63 12.97 0.69
N LEU A 43 -12.99 13.55 1.83
CA LEU A 43 -12.12 13.60 3.02
C LEU A 43 -11.83 12.19 3.57
N GLY A 44 -12.78 11.26 3.46
CA GLY A 44 -12.59 9.85 3.80
C GLY A 44 -11.61 9.15 2.85
N MET A 45 -11.64 9.46 1.55
CA MET A 45 -10.66 8.96 0.56
C MET A 45 -9.25 9.47 0.86
N ILE A 46 -9.10 10.76 1.21
CA ILE A 46 -7.82 11.32 1.66
C ILE A 46 -7.32 10.57 2.88
N LYS A 47 -8.17 10.40 3.91
CA LYS A 47 -7.81 9.68 5.13
C LYS A 47 -7.31 8.26 4.84
N ALA A 48 -7.98 7.54 3.95
CA ALA A 48 -7.62 6.18 3.57
C ALA A 48 -6.28 6.11 2.83
N GLU A 49 -5.99 7.06 1.94
CA GLU A 49 -4.78 7.07 1.12
C GLU A 49 -3.56 7.57 1.91
N THR A 50 -3.73 8.54 2.81
CA THR A 50 -2.62 9.18 3.53
C THR A 50 -2.39 8.66 4.94
N GLY A 51 -3.42 8.08 5.58
CA GLY A 51 -3.37 7.75 7.01
C GLY A 51 -3.45 8.95 7.94
N TRP A 52 -3.83 10.14 7.43
CA TRP A 52 -3.91 11.37 8.22
C TRP A 52 -5.07 11.34 9.24
N GLU A 53 -4.95 12.19 10.27
CA GLU A 53 -6.10 12.56 11.07
C GLU A 53 -6.93 13.59 10.28
N VAL A 54 -8.19 13.29 9.98
CA VAL A 54 -9.06 14.19 9.23
C VAL A 54 -10.29 14.53 10.05
N LYS A 55 -10.53 15.82 10.25
CA LYS A 55 -11.69 16.35 10.98
C LYS A 55 -12.39 17.43 10.18
N VAL A 56 -13.72 17.45 10.28
CA VAL A 56 -14.59 18.37 9.55
C VAL A 56 -15.59 19.06 10.48
N GLU A 57 -15.93 20.32 10.19
CA GLU A 57 -17.02 21.03 10.85
C GLU A 57 -18.36 20.33 10.54
N PRO A 58 -19.15 19.95 11.57
CA PRO A 58 -20.46 19.34 11.35
C PRO A 58 -21.39 20.24 10.52
N GLY A 59 -22.19 19.63 9.64
CA GLY A 59 -23.17 20.34 8.82
C GLY A 59 -22.62 20.94 7.52
N LEU A 60 -21.32 20.79 7.21
CA LEU A 60 -20.78 21.17 5.91
C LEU A 60 -21.28 20.22 4.81
N GLN A 61 -22.32 20.63 4.09
CA GLN A 61 -22.85 19.91 2.93
C GLN A 61 -22.32 20.55 1.65
N ARG A 62 -21.32 19.90 1.05
CA ARG A 62 -20.69 20.33 -0.20
C ARG A 62 -20.41 19.12 -1.06
N VAL A 63 -20.41 19.34 -2.36
CA VAL A 63 -19.98 18.38 -3.38
C VAL A 63 -18.70 18.92 -4.00
N VAL A 64 -17.74 18.03 -4.26
CA VAL A 64 -16.44 18.38 -4.82
C VAL A 64 -16.19 17.63 -6.13
N SER A 65 -15.62 18.34 -7.10
CA SER A 65 -15.29 17.83 -8.43
C SER A 65 -13.95 18.43 -8.85
N GLY A 66 -13.06 17.64 -9.42
CA GLY A 66 -11.75 18.10 -9.84
C GLY A 66 -10.89 17.00 -10.44
N LYS A 67 -10.06 17.39 -11.40
CA LYS A 67 -9.09 16.51 -12.04
C LYS A 67 -7.77 17.24 -12.20
N PHE A 68 -6.72 16.74 -11.57
CA PHE A 68 -5.36 17.27 -11.69
C PHE A 68 -4.32 16.24 -11.27
N ARG A 69 -3.06 16.48 -11.62
CA ARG A 69 -1.91 15.67 -11.25
C ARG A 69 -0.81 16.54 -10.63
N ASP A 70 0.02 15.90 -9.82
CA ASP A 70 1.25 16.46 -9.25
C ASP A 70 1.02 17.76 -8.48
N LYS A 71 -0.11 17.88 -7.77
CA LYS A 71 -0.41 19.08 -6.99
C LYS A 71 0.11 18.94 -5.57
N PRO A 72 0.89 19.93 -5.06
CA PRO A 72 1.28 19.96 -3.66
C PRO A 72 0.06 19.83 -2.75
N ALA A 73 0.20 19.12 -1.63
CA ALA A 73 -0.92 18.80 -0.73
C ALA A 73 -1.84 19.99 -0.41
N ALA A 74 -1.27 21.13 -0.01
CA ALA A 74 -2.05 22.32 0.33
C ALA A 74 -2.82 22.89 -0.88
N ASP A 75 -2.21 22.90 -2.05
CA ASP A 75 -2.84 23.42 -3.27
C ASP A 75 -3.92 22.47 -3.78
N ALA A 76 -3.68 21.16 -3.75
CA ALA A 76 -4.67 20.15 -4.08
C ALA A 76 -5.93 20.30 -3.21
N ILE A 77 -5.76 20.36 -1.89
CA ILE A 77 -6.87 20.53 -0.95
C ILE A 77 -7.58 21.87 -1.18
N ARG A 78 -6.84 22.96 -1.38
CA ARG A 78 -7.42 24.28 -1.66
C ARG A 78 -8.28 24.30 -2.92
N LEU A 79 -7.79 23.67 -4.00
CA LEU A 79 -8.53 23.55 -5.26
C LEU A 79 -9.84 22.77 -5.06
N MET A 80 -9.81 21.66 -4.32
CA MET A 80 -10.97 20.81 -4.08
C MET A 80 -12.01 21.45 -3.14
N LEU A 81 -11.57 22.19 -2.12
CA LEU A 81 -12.44 22.79 -1.11
C LEU A 81 -12.98 24.17 -1.51
N GLY A 82 -12.33 24.85 -2.45
CA GLY A 82 -12.70 26.18 -2.91
C GLY A 82 -12.70 27.20 -1.77
N ARG A 83 -13.89 27.71 -1.42
CA ARG A 83 -14.06 28.71 -0.34
C ARG A 83 -14.09 28.10 1.07
N VAL A 84 -14.22 26.78 1.20
CA VAL A 84 -14.18 26.12 2.51
C VAL A 84 -12.74 26.18 3.03
N ARG A 85 -12.58 26.63 4.27
CA ARG A 85 -11.26 26.84 4.88
C ARG A 85 -10.72 25.50 5.37
N PHE A 86 -9.40 25.40 5.40
CA PHE A 86 -8.73 24.24 5.97
C PHE A 86 -7.41 24.62 6.63
N ALA A 87 -6.90 23.71 7.45
CA ALA A 87 -5.56 23.76 8.01
C ALA A 87 -4.91 22.38 7.93
N LEU A 88 -3.65 22.35 7.50
CA LEU A 88 -2.77 21.18 7.60
C LEU A 88 -1.80 21.43 8.74
N LEU A 89 -1.89 20.61 9.79
CA LEU A 89 -1.12 20.80 11.03
C LEU A 89 -0.24 19.57 11.26
N PRO A 90 1.07 19.75 11.54
CA PRO A 90 1.87 18.65 12.07
C PRO A 90 1.36 18.26 13.46
N ARG A 91 1.44 16.97 13.79
CA ARG A 91 1.05 16.46 15.11
C ARG A 91 2.28 16.20 15.98
N VAL A 92 2.12 16.35 17.30
CA VAL A 92 3.19 16.15 18.29
C VAL A 92 3.72 14.71 18.26
N GLU A 93 2.83 13.72 18.12
CA GLU A 93 3.20 12.30 18.03
C GLU A 93 3.69 11.88 16.64
N GLY A 94 3.80 12.83 15.70
CA GLY A 94 4.08 12.59 14.28
C GLY A 94 2.81 12.45 13.43
N GLY A 95 2.97 12.65 12.12
CA GLY A 95 1.87 12.62 11.16
C GLY A 95 1.19 13.95 10.92
N THR A 96 0.23 13.95 10.00
CA THR A 96 -0.49 15.16 9.56
C THR A 96 -1.96 15.14 10.02
N ARG A 97 -2.45 16.30 10.47
CA ARG A 97 -3.87 16.57 10.75
C ARG A 97 -4.43 17.54 9.72
N LEU A 98 -5.49 17.14 9.03
CA LEU A 98 -6.32 17.99 8.18
C LEU A 98 -7.58 18.41 8.93
N LEU A 99 -7.75 19.72 9.14
CA LEU A 99 -8.97 20.32 9.67
C LEU A 99 -9.70 21.04 8.55
N VAL A 100 -11.00 20.79 8.38
CA VAL A 100 -11.86 21.45 7.37
C VAL A 100 -13.02 22.15 8.06
N TYR A 101 -13.21 23.44 7.80
CA TYR A 101 -14.15 24.29 8.53
C TYR A 101 -14.64 25.47 7.69
N ALA A 102 -15.82 26.01 8.02
CA ALA A 102 -16.30 27.28 7.46
C ALA A 102 -15.91 28.45 8.37
N GLY A 103 -16.12 28.29 9.68
CA GLY A 103 -15.85 29.35 10.65
C GLY A 103 -14.37 29.43 11.04
N ASN A 104 -14.02 28.74 12.12
CA ASN A 104 -12.66 28.68 12.66
C ASN A 104 -12.24 27.22 12.91
N THR A 105 -10.94 27.02 13.16
CA THR A 105 -10.34 25.70 13.34
C THR A 105 -10.98 24.87 14.45
N ARG A 106 -11.48 25.50 15.53
CA ARG A 106 -12.08 24.80 16.68
C ARG A 106 -13.43 24.16 16.33
N ARG A 107 -14.07 24.57 15.23
CA ARG A 107 -15.34 23.99 14.78
C ARG A 107 -15.18 22.65 14.05
N ALA A 108 -13.97 22.33 13.57
CA ALA A 108 -13.66 21.03 12.95
C ALA A 108 -13.55 19.93 14.02
N THR A 109 -14.68 19.49 14.56
CA THR A 109 -14.75 18.57 15.71
C THR A 109 -15.04 17.12 15.32
N ARG A 110 -15.73 16.88 14.20
CA ARG A 110 -16.16 15.54 13.79
C ARG A 110 -15.03 14.83 13.05
N ALA A 111 -14.63 13.65 13.53
CA ALA A 111 -13.69 12.79 12.83
C ALA A 111 -14.35 12.19 11.58
N VAL A 112 -13.60 12.16 10.48
CA VAL A 112 -14.05 11.55 9.22
C VAL A 112 -13.63 10.08 9.19
N ALA A 113 -14.55 9.20 8.78
CA ALA A 113 -14.25 7.78 8.56
C ALA A 113 -13.47 7.60 7.25
N ALA A 114 -12.53 6.65 7.22
CA ALA A 114 -11.82 6.30 6.00
C ALA A 114 -12.80 5.70 4.98
N VAL A 115 -12.69 6.10 3.71
CA VAL A 115 -13.52 5.59 2.62
C VAL A 115 -12.61 4.93 1.58
N GLU A 116 -12.94 3.69 1.23
CA GLU A 116 -12.20 2.96 0.22
C GLU A 116 -12.57 3.44 -1.19
N GLN A 117 -11.58 3.38 -2.08
CA GLN A 117 -11.73 3.79 -3.46
C GLN A 117 -11.83 2.53 -4.34
N THR A 118 -12.73 2.54 -5.31
CA THR A 118 -12.70 1.54 -6.38
C THR A 118 -11.52 1.82 -7.31
N ALA A 119 -10.86 0.76 -7.79
CA ALA A 119 -9.79 0.92 -8.76
C ALA A 119 -10.35 1.59 -10.03
N ALA A 120 -9.84 2.78 -10.36
CA ALA A 120 -10.19 3.46 -11.60
C ALA A 120 -9.47 2.78 -12.77
N ASP A 121 -10.22 2.46 -13.82
CA ASP A 121 -9.66 2.14 -15.14
C ASP A 121 -9.11 3.43 -15.75
N ASP A 122 -7.85 3.42 -16.18
CA ASP A 122 -7.17 4.61 -16.70
C ASP A 122 -7.62 4.98 -18.12
N GLY A 123 -8.34 4.09 -18.81
CA GLY A 123 -9.00 4.36 -20.09
C GLY A 123 -8.06 4.75 -21.23
N ASN A 124 -6.74 4.67 -21.03
CA ASN A 124 -5.73 4.96 -22.05
C ASN A 124 -4.99 3.65 -22.43
N PRO A 125 -5.38 2.99 -23.53
CA PRO A 125 -4.87 1.67 -23.89
C PRO A 125 -3.37 1.63 -24.26
N ASP A 126 -2.77 2.75 -24.70
CA ASP A 126 -1.37 2.77 -25.17
C ASP A 126 -0.32 2.98 -24.05
N GLU A 127 -0.74 3.23 -22.82
CA GLU A 127 0.14 3.53 -21.67
C GLU A 127 -0.15 2.70 -20.42
N THR A 128 -0.75 1.52 -20.59
CA THR A 128 -1.39 0.71 -19.54
C THR A 128 -0.66 0.75 -18.19
N LEU A 129 -1.28 1.41 -17.21
CA LEU A 129 -0.94 1.24 -15.80
C LEU A 129 -1.39 -0.16 -15.36
N PHE A 130 -0.48 -0.96 -14.82
CA PHE A 130 -0.86 -2.25 -14.25
C PHE A 130 -1.50 -2.04 -12.88
N HIS A 131 -2.81 -2.25 -12.78
CA HIS A 131 -3.53 -2.29 -11.52
C HIS A 131 -3.50 -3.71 -10.95
N LEU A 132 -2.65 -3.92 -9.94
CA LEU A 132 -2.44 -5.23 -9.32
C LEU A 132 -3.19 -5.28 -7.97
N PRO A 133 -4.31 -6.02 -7.87
CA PRO A 133 -5.00 -6.17 -6.61
C PRO A 133 -4.15 -6.98 -5.62
N VAL A 134 -4.13 -6.53 -4.36
CA VAL A 134 -3.40 -7.20 -3.28
C VAL A 134 -4.37 -7.61 -2.18
N LYS A 135 -4.42 -8.90 -1.85
CA LYS A 135 -5.14 -9.37 -0.66
C LYS A 135 -4.29 -9.20 0.58
N ILE A 136 -4.87 -8.62 1.63
CA ILE A 136 -4.19 -8.37 2.90
C ILE A 136 -4.77 -9.30 3.95
N TYR A 137 -3.91 -10.09 4.59
CA TYR A 137 -4.26 -11.03 5.64
C TYR A 137 -3.56 -10.66 6.95
N TYR A 138 -4.28 -10.73 8.06
CA TYR A 138 -3.73 -10.64 9.41
C TYR A 138 -3.84 -12.00 10.07
N MET A 139 -2.70 -12.52 10.54
CA MET A 139 -2.65 -13.82 11.20
C MET A 139 -3.46 -13.79 12.49
N LYS A 140 -4.43 -14.69 12.59
CA LYS A 140 -5.21 -14.94 13.80
C LYS A 140 -4.72 -16.22 14.44
N SER A 141 -4.06 -16.08 15.59
CA SER A 141 -3.38 -17.19 16.29
C SER A 141 -3.78 -17.24 17.75
N ARG A 142 -3.66 -18.43 18.36
CA ARG A 142 -3.77 -18.60 19.82
C ARG A 142 -2.56 -18.03 20.58
N HIS A 143 -1.45 -17.79 19.88
CA HIS A 143 -0.22 -17.26 20.44
C HIS A 143 -0.08 -15.76 20.13
N VAL A 144 0.07 -14.96 21.18
CA VAL A 144 0.18 -13.50 21.08
C VAL A 144 1.37 -13.03 20.25
N SER A 145 2.45 -13.83 20.19
CA SER A 145 3.64 -13.55 19.38
C SER A 145 3.42 -13.65 17.87
N ILE A 146 2.27 -14.18 17.44
CA ILE A 146 1.87 -14.35 16.03
C ILE A 146 0.67 -13.48 15.69
N ASN A 147 -0.26 -13.32 16.64
CA ASN A 147 -1.57 -12.70 16.41
C ASN A 147 -1.45 -11.20 16.04
N ALA A 148 -1.83 -10.87 14.80
CA ALA A 148 -1.84 -9.53 14.26
C ALA A 148 -3.25 -8.91 14.31
N ASP A 149 -3.33 -7.58 14.36
CA ASP A 149 -4.58 -6.82 14.45
C ASP A 149 -4.59 -5.66 13.44
N ALA A 150 -5.52 -5.74 12.48
CA ALA A 150 -5.73 -4.73 11.46
C ALA A 150 -6.15 -3.36 12.03
N LYS A 151 -6.70 -3.30 13.25
CA LYS A 151 -7.04 -2.03 13.90
C LYS A 151 -5.80 -1.27 14.37
N ILE A 152 -4.68 -1.97 14.59
CA ILE A 152 -3.44 -1.38 15.08
C ILE A 152 -2.58 -0.87 13.90
N THR A 153 -2.71 -1.48 12.72
CA THR A 153 -1.86 -1.14 11.58
C THR A 153 -2.64 -1.23 10.28
N ASP A 154 -2.96 -0.10 9.67
CA ASP A 154 -3.54 -0.02 8.31
C ASP A 154 -2.42 0.15 7.27
N LEU A 155 -2.16 -0.86 6.44
CA LEU A 155 -1.05 -0.82 5.48
C LEU A 155 -1.23 0.15 4.31
N ARG A 156 -2.42 0.73 4.08
CA ARG A 156 -2.68 1.56 2.89
C ARG A 156 -1.69 2.71 2.70
N PRO A 157 -1.31 3.47 3.74
CA PRO A 157 -0.33 4.54 3.58
C PRO A 157 1.06 4.02 3.19
N LEU A 158 1.47 2.82 3.63
CA LEU A 158 2.70 2.20 3.15
C LEU A 158 2.63 1.89 1.66
N PHE A 159 1.48 1.41 1.18
CA PHE A 159 1.25 1.16 -0.25
C PHE A 159 1.26 2.43 -1.09
N ALA A 160 0.90 3.60 -0.54
CA ALA A 160 1.08 4.87 -1.24
C ALA A 160 2.57 5.11 -1.58
N GLY A 161 3.47 4.89 -0.61
CA GLY A 161 4.91 4.98 -0.85
C GLY A 161 5.45 3.90 -1.79
N VAL A 162 4.93 2.67 -1.70
CA VAL A 162 5.24 1.59 -2.66
C VAL A 162 4.85 1.99 -4.08
N ASN A 163 3.64 2.54 -4.25
CA ASN A 163 3.10 2.92 -5.55
C ASN A 163 3.84 4.12 -6.14
N GLU A 164 4.28 5.07 -5.31
CA GLU A 164 5.16 6.15 -5.76
C GLU A 164 6.48 5.61 -6.32
N ILE A 165 7.09 4.60 -5.66
CA ILE A 165 8.31 3.94 -6.16
C ILE A 165 8.03 3.18 -7.47
N TRP A 166 6.94 2.42 -7.52
CA TRP A 166 6.59 1.59 -8.69
C TRP A 166 5.95 2.36 -9.84
N SER A 167 5.70 3.67 -9.68
CA SER A 167 5.26 4.57 -10.76
C SER A 167 6.22 4.55 -11.96
N GLN A 168 7.53 4.39 -11.73
CA GLN A 168 8.55 4.25 -12.79
C GLN A 168 8.31 3.02 -13.69
N GLY A 169 7.66 1.98 -13.17
CA GLY A 169 7.26 0.79 -13.92
C GLY A 169 5.84 0.86 -14.50
N LYS A 170 5.10 1.94 -14.22
CA LYS A 170 3.64 2.04 -14.37
C LYS A 170 2.94 0.83 -13.73
N ILE A 171 3.28 0.52 -12.48
CA ILE A 171 2.65 -0.54 -11.69
C ILE A 171 2.05 0.09 -10.44
N ARG A 172 0.79 -0.20 -10.16
CA ARG A 172 0.07 0.22 -8.96
C ARG A 172 -0.49 -1.00 -8.25
N PHE A 173 -0.11 -1.17 -7.00
CA PHE A 173 -0.67 -2.14 -6.09
C PHE A 173 -1.88 -1.55 -5.37
N SER A 174 -3.01 -2.26 -5.42
CA SER A 174 -4.26 -1.86 -4.79
C SER A 174 -4.57 -2.79 -3.62
N PRO A 175 -4.21 -2.42 -2.38
CA PRO A 175 -4.52 -3.23 -1.21
C PRO A 175 -6.04 -3.29 -0.96
N GLY A 176 -6.57 -4.52 -0.94
CA GLY A 176 -7.95 -4.80 -0.59
C GLY A 176 -8.23 -4.66 0.91
N ARG A 177 -9.45 -5.03 1.30
CA ARG A 177 -9.85 -5.05 2.70
C ARG A 177 -9.05 -6.11 3.48
N PRO A 178 -8.57 -5.81 4.70
CA PRO A 178 -7.96 -6.80 5.58
C PRO A 178 -8.90 -7.97 5.91
N GLU A 179 -8.38 -9.19 5.76
CA GLU A 179 -9.02 -10.44 6.14
C GLU A 179 -8.22 -11.14 7.25
N GLN A 180 -8.85 -12.05 7.99
CA GLN A 180 -8.14 -12.91 8.95
C GLN A 180 -7.62 -14.16 8.24
N LEU A 181 -6.43 -14.61 8.65
CA LEU A 181 -5.85 -15.87 8.19
C LEU A 181 -5.50 -16.75 9.38
N LEU A 182 -5.99 -17.99 9.35
CA LEU A 182 -5.66 -19.00 10.35
C LEU A 182 -4.40 -19.78 9.93
N PRO A 183 -3.57 -20.21 10.89
CA PRO A 183 -2.48 -21.15 10.64
C PRO A 183 -2.98 -22.45 10.03
N ALA A 184 -2.23 -23.01 9.08
CA ALA A 184 -2.54 -24.29 8.46
C ALA A 184 -2.15 -25.50 9.31
N ASP A 185 -1.10 -25.35 10.14
CA ASP A 185 -0.53 -26.41 10.95
C ASP A 185 -0.37 -25.92 12.39
N VAL A 186 -1.13 -26.54 13.31
CA VAL A 186 -1.14 -26.22 14.74
C VAL A 186 0.20 -26.51 15.41
N ALA A 187 0.90 -27.56 14.99
CA ALA A 187 2.21 -27.88 15.52
C ALA A 187 3.25 -26.84 15.06
N ALA A 188 3.18 -26.40 13.80
CA ALA A 188 4.03 -25.33 13.28
C ALA A 188 3.71 -23.97 13.92
N GLU A 189 2.43 -23.68 14.19
CA GLU A 189 1.98 -22.50 14.95
C GLU A 189 2.67 -22.45 16.32
N LYS A 190 2.64 -23.57 17.06
CA LYS A 190 3.31 -23.69 18.35
C LYS A 190 4.83 -23.60 18.23
N GLU A 191 5.42 -24.30 17.26
CA GLU A 191 6.88 -24.31 17.01
C GLU A 191 7.39 -22.89 16.73
N PHE A 192 6.64 -22.10 15.95
CA PHE A 192 6.97 -20.70 15.68
C PHE A 192 6.87 -19.85 16.95
N ALA A 193 5.82 -20.02 17.74
CA ALA A 193 5.66 -19.31 19.01
C ALA A 193 6.79 -19.65 20.00
N ASP A 194 7.27 -20.89 19.99
CA ASP A 194 8.37 -21.35 20.84
C ASP A 194 9.72 -20.72 20.45
N LEU A 195 9.90 -20.22 19.21
CA LEU A 195 11.12 -19.51 18.79
C LEU A 195 11.37 -18.20 19.57
N PHE A 196 10.34 -17.64 20.22
CA PHE A 196 10.45 -16.42 21.01
C PHE A 196 10.92 -16.67 22.44
N LYS A 197 11.09 -17.92 22.87
CA LYS A 197 11.55 -18.22 24.22
C LYS A 197 13.00 -17.76 24.40
N PRO A 198 13.36 -17.20 25.57
CA PRO A 198 14.66 -16.59 25.80
C PRO A 198 15.83 -17.58 25.70
N ASN A 199 15.57 -18.88 25.87
CA ASN A 199 16.58 -19.93 25.79
C ASN A 199 16.80 -20.49 24.37
N VAL A 200 16.10 -19.98 23.35
CA VAL A 200 16.29 -20.42 21.97
C VAL A 200 17.44 -19.65 21.32
N PRO A 201 18.53 -20.31 20.88
CA PRO A 201 19.67 -19.61 20.27
C PRO A 201 19.30 -18.97 18.93
N SER A 202 19.84 -17.78 18.63
CA SER A 202 19.58 -17.10 17.34
C SER A 202 19.99 -17.94 16.12
N ALA A 203 21.03 -18.77 16.24
CA ALA A 203 21.43 -19.71 15.20
C ALA A 203 20.34 -20.76 14.89
N TYR A 204 19.65 -21.23 15.93
CA TYR A 204 18.50 -22.13 15.79
C TYR A 204 17.35 -21.42 15.08
N VAL A 205 17.01 -20.19 15.49
CA VAL A 205 15.97 -19.39 14.83
C VAL A 205 16.26 -19.25 13.33
N ARG A 206 17.48 -18.84 12.96
CA ARG A 206 17.90 -18.67 11.56
C ARG A 206 17.73 -19.94 10.72
N LEU A 207 18.06 -21.09 11.30
CA LEU A 207 17.99 -22.37 10.60
C LEU A 207 16.55 -22.87 10.43
N HIS A 208 15.69 -22.65 11.42
CA HIS A 208 14.38 -23.29 11.48
C HIS A 208 13.19 -22.40 11.10
N GLN A 209 13.29 -21.07 11.29
CA GLN A 209 12.17 -20.14 11.13
C GLN A 209 11.51 -20.25 9.75
N SER A 210 12.28 -20.28 8.66
CA SER A 210 11.74 -20.36 7.30
C SER A 210 10.91 -21.62 7.07
N ARG A 211 11.44 -22.79 7.48
CA ARG A 211 10.73 -24.08 7.36
C ARG A 211 9.43 -24.08 8.16
N ILE A 212 9.45 -23.53 9.37
CA ILE A 212 8.28 -23.43 10.25
C ILE A 212 7.22 -22.53 9.61
N LEU A 213 7.60 -21.35 9.12
CA LEU A 213 6.70 -20.44 8.41
C LEU A 213 6.07 -21.11 7.18
N HIS A 214 6.83 -21.89 6.42
CA HIS A 214 6.29 -22.63 5.26
C HIS A 214 5.21 -23.66 5.63
N ARG A 215 5.26 -24.25 6.83
CA ARG A 215 4.21 -25.14 7.35
C ARG A 215 3.04 -24.36 7.94
N MET A 216 3.34 -23.30 8.68
CA MET A 216 2.32 -22.51 9.38
C MET A 216 1.43 -21.70 8.42
N ILE A 217 2.01 -21.14 7.35
CA ILE A 217 1.26 -20.35 6.37
C ILE A 217 0.54 -21.27 5.38
N PRO A 218 -0.80 -21.18 5.24
CA PRO A 218 -1.57 -22.03 4.33
C PRO A 218 -1.14 -21.88 2.88
N ASP A 219 -1.26 -22.98 2.12
CA ASP A 219 -1.21 -22.93 0.67
C ASP A 219 -2.50 -22.34 0.13
N LEU A 220 -2.39 -21.20 -0.54
CA LEU A 220 -3.52 -20.52 -1.13
C LEU A 220 -3.66 -20.95 -2.60
N PRO A 221 -4.86 -21.37 -3.05
CA PRO A 221 -5.05 -22.06 -4.34
C PRO A 221 -4.68 -21.19 -5.55
N ASP A 222 -4.72 -19.88 -5.41
CA ASP A 222 -4.47 -18.85 -6.41
C ASP A 222 -3.16 -18.09 -6.13
N ARG A 223 -2.18 -18.75 -5.51
CA ARG A 223 -0.88 -18.17 -5.13
C ARG A 223 -0.04 -17.58 -6.28
N GLY A 224 -0.25 -18.00 -7.52
CA GLY A 224 0.40 -17.42 -8.71
C GLY A 224 -0.46 -16.39 -9.48
N LYS A 225 -1.68 -16.11 -8.99
CA LYS A 225 -2.68 -15.28 -9.69
C LYS A 225 -3.04 -13.99 -8.95
N VAL A 226 -2.76 -13.91 -7.65
CA VAL A 226 -3.14 -12.76 -6.81
C VAL A 226 -1.99 -12.43 -5.87
N PHE A 227 -1.63 -11.16 -5.79
CA PHE A 227 -0.62 -10.69 -4.85
C PHE A 227 -1.18 -10.72 -3.42
N ARG A 228 -0.33 -11.10 -2.47
CA ARG A 228 -0.74 -11.27 -1.07
C ARG A 228 0.29 -10.70 -0.12
N VAL A 229 -0.22 -10.01 0.89
CA VAL A 229 0.54 -9.65 2.08
C VAL A 229 -0.08 -10.33 3.28
N VAL A 230 0.72 -11.06 4.04
CA VAL A 230 0.34 -11.69 5.29
C VAL A 230 1.09 -10.99 6.43
N VAL A 231 0.34 -10.38 7.33
CA VAL A 231 0.83 -9.67 8.50
C VAL A 231 0.78 -10.61 9.70
N LEU A 232 1.90 -10.77 10.38
CA LEU A 232 1.99 -11.42 11.69
C LEU A 232 2.50 -10.43 12.73
N TYR A 233 2.29 -10.69 14.02
CA TYR A 233 2.68 -9.74 15.07
C TYR A 233 4.18 -9.36 14.99
N THR A 234 5.07 -10.35 15.01
CA THR A 234 6.52 -10.12 14.90
C THR A 234 7.26 -11.37 14.39
N MET A 235 8.55 -11.22 14.06
CA MET A 235 9.45 -12.33 13.73
C MET A 235 10.65 -12.34 14.70
N PRO A 236 11.10 -13.53 15.16
CA PRO A 236 12.19 -13.62 16.13
C PRO A 236 13.55 -13.22 15.53
N ASP A 237 13.85 -13.58 14.27
CA ASP A 237 14.95 -12.95 13.53
C ASP A 237 14.42 -11.84 12.62
N ALA A 238 15.15 -10.73 12.59
CA ALA A 238 14.64 -9.43 12.18
C ALA A 238 14.54 -9.25 10.67
N PHE A 239 13.61 -9.91 9.98
CA PHE A 239 13.27 -9.58 8.59
C PHE A 239 12.40 -8.31 8.55
N GLY A 240 12.73 -7.34 7.69
CA GLY A 240 11.87 -6.14 7.50
C GLY A 240 10.52 -6.53 6.90
N ALA A 241 10.56 -7.35 5.87
CA ALA A 241 9.49 -8.15 5.29
C ALA A 241 10.20 -9.30 4.53
N VAL A 242 9.46 -10.29 4.01
CA VAL A 242 10.04 -11.34 3.16
C VAL A 242 9.04 -11.89 2.17
N TYR A 243 9.41 -11.95 0.89
CA TYR A 243 8.66 -12.71 -0.11
C TYR A 243 8.93 -14.21 0.02
N MET A 244 7.87 -15.02 0.04
CA MET A 244 7.92 -16.48 0.07
C MET A 244 7.47 -17.05 -1.30
N PRO A 245 8.39 -17.33 -2.24
CA PRO A 245 8.02 -17.68 -3.61
C PRO A 245 7.13 -18.91 -3.72
N LYS A 246 7.38 -19.99 -2.96
CA LYS A 246 6.55 -21.21 -3.00
C LYS A 246 5.12 -20.98 -2.51
N LYS A 247 4.89 -19.93 -1.73
CA LYS A 247 3.59 -19.57 -1.17
C LYS A 247 2.92 -18.41 -1.92
N GLY A 248 3.65 -17.65 -2.72
CA GLY A 248 3.14 -16.45 -3.41
C GLY A 248 2.68 -15.35 -2.45
N VAL A 249 3.35 -15.22 -1.30
CA VAL A 249 3.00 -14.25 -0.25
C VAL A 249 4.20 -13.42 0.17
N VAL A 250 3.97 -12.14 0.47
CA VAL A 250 4.89 -11.30 1.24
C VAL A 250 4.50 -11.39 2.71
N LEU A 251 5.43 -11.77 3.59
CA LEU A 251 5.25 -11.73 5.04
C LEU A 251 5.74 -10.40 5.62
N MET A 252 4.97 -9.83 6.54
CA MET A 252 5.29 -8.56 7.20
C MET A 252 5.09 -8.63 8.73
N PRO A 253 6.06 -8.19 9.55
CA PRO A 253 5.93 -8.14 11.00
C PRO A 253 5.29 -6.82 11.49
N GLN A 254 4.10 -6.88 12.08
CA GLN A 254 3.33 -5.73 12.53
C GLN A 254 4.10 -4.81 13.49
N VAL A 255 4.80 -5.35 14.49
CA VAL A 255 5.48 -4.51 15.52
C VAL A 255 6.50 -3.55 14.93
N LYS A 256 7.14 -3.90 13.80
CA LYS A 256 8.10 -3.01 13.14
C LYS A 256 7.41 -1.76 12.56
N PHE A 257 6.14 -1.88 12.20
CA PHE A 257 5.34 -0.80 11.64
C PHE A 257 4.45 -0.12 12.69
N ALA A 258 4.06 -0.82 13.76
CA ALA A 258 3.25 -0.25 14.83
C ALA A 258 3.91 0.99 15.48
N GLY A 259 5.25 1.06 15.53
CA GLY A 259 5.96 2.25 16.00
C GLY A 259 5.79 3.49 15.10
N LEU A 260 5.34 3.31 13.86
CA LEU A 260 5.03 4.36 12.87
C LEU A 260 3.58 4.82 12.94
N ILE A 261 2.79 4.28 13.86
CA ILE A 261 1.38 4.59 14.02
C ILE A 261 1.16 4.96 15.47
N ASP A 262 0.40 6.02 15.72
CA ASP A 262 0.07 6.39 17.08
C ASP A 262 -1.14 5.61 17.63
N LYS A 263 -1.51 5.88 18.89
CA LYS A 263 -2.65 5.23 19.54
C LYS A 263 -3.99 5.50 18.84
N GLY A 264 -4.08 6.56 18.04
CA GLY A 264 -5.25 6.93 17.25
C GLY A 264 -5.27 6.33 15.84
N GLY A 265 -4.30 5.48 15.50
CA GLY A 265 -4.18 4.89 14.16
C GLY A 265 -3.63 5.85 13.11
N VAL A 266 -3.05 6.99 13.53
CA VAL A 266 -2.51 8.00 12.61
C VAL A 266 -1.08 7.66 12.27
N TRP A 267 -0.78 7.64 10.97
CA TRP A 267 0.56 7.37 10.48
C TRP A 267 1.50 8.54 10.71
N LYS A 268 2.72 8.25 11.16
CA LYS A 268 3.85 9.18 11.27
C LYS A 268 4.49 9.37 9.89
N ASP A 269 3.70 9.91 8.97
CA ASP A 269 4.03 10.11 7.57
C ASP A 269 5.17 11.11 7.37
N GLY A 270 5.86 11.00 6.24
CA GLY A 270 6.97 11.90 5.90
C GLY A 270 8.27 11.70 6.67
N SER A 271 8.33 10.75 7.63
CA SER A 271 9.57 10.40 8.32
C SER A 271 10.47 9.49 7.46
N PRO A 272 11.81 9.56 7.59
CA PRO A 272 12.71 8.62 6.91
C PRO A 272 12.40 7.16 7.21
N VAL A 273 11.92 6.87 8.42
CA VAL A 273 11.55 5.51 8.83
C VAL A 273 10.29 5.03 8.10
N PHE A 274 9.29 5.89 7.91
CA PHE A 274 8.11 5.56 7.10
C PHE A 274 8.50 5.16 5.67
N PHE A 275 9.31 5.98 5.01
CA PHE A 275 9.74 5.68 3.65
C PHE A 275 10.57 4.41 3.57
N ALA A 276 11.42 4.15 4.55
CA ALA A 276 12.17 2.91 4.59
C ALA A 276 11.30 1.67 4.64
N GLN A 277 10.19 1.72 5.39
CA GLN A 277 9.24 0.62 5.44
C GLN A 277 8.50 0.45 4.11
N SER A 278 8.12 1.54 3.44
CA SER A 278 7.61 1.47 2.06
C SER A 278 8.63 0.89 1.09
N ASN A 279 9.91 1.26 1.21
CA ASN A 279 10.98 0.72 0.35
C ASN A 279 11.18 -0.79 0.58
N ILE A 280 11.16 -1.24 1.83
CA ILE A 280 11.24 -2.67 2.17
C ILE A 280 10.07 -3.43 1.54
N LEU A 281 8.83 -2.94 1.69
CA LEU A 281 7.67 -3.57 1.06
C LEU A 281 7.77 -3.56 -0.47
N ALA A 282 8.20 -2.44 -1.05
CA ALA A 282 8.39 -2.31 -2.49
C ALA A 282 9.45 -3.29 -3.03
N HIS A 283 10.51 -3.56 -2.25
CA HIS A 283 11.53 -4.56 -2.56
C HIS A 283 10.97 -5.98 -2.55
N GLU A 284 10.21 -6.36 -1.51
CA GLU A 284 9.60 -7.69 -1.47
C GLU A 284 8.57 -7.89 -2.59
N LEU A 285 7.83 -6.82 -2.95
CA LEU A 285 6.97 -6.84 -4.12
C LEU A 285 7.76 -6.90 -5.43
N GLY A 286 9.00 -6.40 -5.47
CA GLY A 286 9.93 -6.62 -6.57
C GLY A 286 10.32 -8.09 -6.73
N HIS A 287 10.57 -8.81 -5.65
CA HIS A 287 10.75 -10.27 -5.69
C HIS A 287 9.47 -10.98 -6.16
N ALA A 288 8.30 -10.53 -5.68
CA ALA A 288 7.01 -11.02 -6.16
C ALA A 288 6.79 -10.72 -7.66
N LEU A 289 7.37 -9.65 -8.20
CA LEU A 289 7.43 -9.35 -9.63
C LEU A 289 8.58 -10.06 -10.35
N GLY A 290 9.27 -10.97 -9.70
CA GLY A 290 10.31 -11.82 -10.28
C GLY A 290 11.69 -11.19 -10.41
N LEU A 291 11.94 -10.06 -9.74
CA LEU A 291 13.25 -9.41 -9.76
C LEU A 291 14.22 -10.07 -8.76
N PRO A 292 15.45 -10.42 -9.18
CA PRO A 292 16.50 -10.88 -8.28
C PRO A 292 17.17 -9.70 -7.57
N HIS A 293 17.99 -10.01 -6.55
CA HIS A 293 18.90 -9.03 -5.96
C HIS A 293 19.95 -8.54 -6.96
N VAL A 294 20.42 -7.32 -6.73
CA VAL A 294 21.55 -6.71 -7.44
C VAL A 294 22.56 -6.12 -6.45
N SER A 295 23.75 -5.78 -6.93
CA SER A 295 24.81 -5.14 -6.12
C SER A 295 24.86 -3.62 -6.26
N THR A 296 23.97 -3.01 -7.04
CA THR A 296 24.00 -1.57 -7.35
C THR A 296 23.46 -0.71 -6.20
N GLN A 297 24.28 0.21 -5.68
CA GLN A 297 23.86 1.18 -4.66
C GLN A 297 22.67 2.03 -5.13
N GLY A 298 21.72 2.28 -4.22
CA GLY A 298 20.51 3.04 -4.50
C GLY A 298 19.47 2.34 -5.38
N ASN A 299 19.72 1.09 -5.81
CA ASN A 299 18.73 0.26 -6.48
C ASN A 299 17.68 -0.25 -5.48
N LEU A 300 16.43 -0.38 -5.92
CA LEU A 300 15.35 -0.95 -5.13
C LEU A 300 15.64 -2.41 -4.76
N MET A 301 16.27 -3.17 -5.65
CA MET A 301 16.56 -4.59 -5.47
C MET A 301 17.98 -4.85 -4.94
N ILE A 302 18.62 -3.88 -4.31
CA ILE A 302 19.97 -4.09 -3.73
C ILE A 302 19.94 -5.18 -2.64
N ASP A 303 20.92 -6.09 -2.64
CA ASP A 303 21.15 -6.99 -1.51
C ASP A 303 21.51 -6.17 -0.26
N GLY A 304 20.73 -6.35 0.81
CA GLY A 304 20.95 -5.64 2.07
C GLY A 304 22.34 -5.85 2.69
N ARG A 305 23.04 -6.94 2.36
CA ARG A 305 24.42 -7.22 2.82
C ARG A 305 25.48 -6.38 2.12
N LEU A 306 25.18 -5.90 0.91
CA LEU A 306 26.11 -5.13 0.07
C LEU A 306 25.89 -3.62 0.22
N ARG A 307 24.88 -3.21 0.99
CA ARG A 307 24.47 -1.81 1.09
C ARG A 307 25.45 -0.99 1.92
N GLU A 308 25.87 0.14 1.39
CA GLU A 308 26.76 1.08 2.08
C GLU A 308 25.96 2.19 2.79
N GLY A 309 26.48 2.66 3.93
CA GLY A 309 25.90 3.77 4.70
C GLY A 309 24.76 3.39 5.66
N GLY A 310 24.42 4.33 6.56
CA GLY A 310 23.40 4.17 7.62
C GLY A 310 21.95 4.38 7.19
N GLY A 311 21.64 4.33 5.89
CA GLY A 311 20.29 4.54 5.36
C GLY A 311 19.30 3.46 5.85
N VAL A 312 18.01 3.80 5.92
CA VAL A 312 16.96 2.86 6.33
C VAL A 312 16.28 2.32 5.05
N GLY A 313 16.34 1.01 4.82
CA GLY A 313 15.74 0.34 3.65
C GLY A 313 16.53 0.39 2.32
N PRO A 314 16.12 -0.38 1.30
CA PRO A 314 16.74 -0.34 -0.04
C PRO A 314 16.53 1.02 -0.71
N GLY A 315 17.20 1.25 -1.84
CA GLY A 315 16.96 2.45 -2.64
C GLY A 315 15.60 2.45 -3.34
N THR A 316 15.38 3.36 -4.28
CA THR A 316 14.10 3.46 -5.01
C THR A 316 14.24 3.34 -6.52
N LYS A 317 15.46 3.20 -7.05
CA LYS A 317 15.70 3.17 -8.50
C LYS A 317 15.60 1.76 -9.05
N LEU A 318 15.04 1.62 -10.24
CA LEU A 318 15.13 0.43 -11.08
C LEU A 318 15.80 0.79 -12.41
N ASN A 319 16.54 -0.15 -12.99
CA ASN A 319 17.02 0.00 -14.36
C ASN A 319 15.95 -0.47 -15.35
N GLU A 320 16.17 -0.16 -16.64
CA GLU A 320 15.20 -0.46 -17.69
C GLU A 320 14.88 -1.96 -17.81
N LYS A 321 15.90 -2.83 -17.69
CA LYS A 321 15.70 -4.29 -17.73
C LYS A 321 14.82 -4.78 -16.57
N GLN A 322 15.04 -4.25 -15.37
CA GLN A 322 14.20 -4.54 -14.20
C GLN A 322 12.76 -4.06 -14.42
N ILE A 323 12.57 -2.86 -14.98
CA ILE A 323 11.23 -2.33 -15.29
C ILE A 323 10.52 -3.23 -16.31
N GLN A 324 11.20 -3.63 -17.39
CA GLN A 324 10.64 -4.51 -18.41
C GLN A 324 10.26 -5.88 -17.84
N ALA A 325 11.14 -6.49 -17.04
CA ALA A 325 10.88 -7.78 -16.39
C ALA A 325 9.71 -7.71 -15.40
N ALA A 326 9.67 -6.67 -14.57
CA ALA A 326 8.57 -6.44 -13.62
C ALA A 326 7.24 -6.24 -14.35
N ARG A 327 7.22 -5.48 -15.45
CA ARG A 327 6.01 -5.31 -16.29
C ARG A 327 5.59 -6.63 -16.94
N ALA A 328 6.54 -7.45 -17.40
CA ALA A 328 6.23 -8.78 -17.95
C ALA A 328 5.55 -9.67 -16.91
N GLN A 329 6.01 -9.66 -15.66
CA GLN A 329 5.34 -10.38 -14.57
C GLN A 329 3.98 -9.74 -14.21
N ALA A 330 3.89 -8.41 -14.17
CA ALA A 330 2.64 -7.71 -13.88
C ALA A 330 1.52 -8.04 -14.88
N LYS A 331 1.86 -8.28 -16.15
CA LYS A 331 0.91 -8.74 -17.19
C LYS A 331 0.23 -10.07 -16.85
N THR A 332 0.85 -10.92 -16.03
CA THR A 332 0.22 -12.18 -15.61
C THR A 332 -0.82 -11.98 -14.50
N GLY A 333 -0.97 -10.76 -13.96
CA GLY A 333 -1.92 -10.40 -12.91
C GLY A 333 -1.56 -10.89 -11.49
N GLY A 334 -0.51 -11.72 -11.35
CA GLY A 334 -0.15 -12.37 -10.11
C GLY A 334 1.36 -12.41 -9.86
N PRO A 335 1.78 -12.80 -8.65
CA PRO A 335 3.19 -12.84 -8.30
C PRO A 335 3.87 -14.05 -8.95
N ARG A 336 5.19 -13.98 -9.11
CA ARG A 336 6.01 -15.07 -9.63
C ARG A 336 6.09 -16.19 -8.60
N VAL A 337 5.44 -17.31 -8.89
CA VAL A 337 5.57 -18.55 -8.12
C VAL A 337 6.30 -19.60 -8.97
N PRO A 338 7.46 -20.12 -8.51
CA PRO A 338 8.19 -21.16 -9.22
C PRO A 338 7.31 -22.39 -9.49
N GLY A 339 7.32 -22.87 -10.74
CA GLY A 339 6.52 -24.03 -11.18
C GLY A 339 5.05 -23.71 -11.48
N ILE A 340 4.61 -22.46 -11.35
CA ILE A 340 3.24 -22.03 -11.72
C ILE A 340 3.29 -21.00 -12.86
N ASN A 341 4.10 -19.96 -12.70
CA ASN A 341 4.26 -18.91 -13.71
C ASN A 341 5.52 -19.22 -14.54
N PRO A 342 5.47 -19.10 -15.89
CA PRO A 342 6.65 -19.30 -16.73
C PRO A 342 7.76 -18.31 -16.38
N GLN A 343 9.02 -18.69 -16.60
CA GLN A 343 10.11 -17.73 -16.48
C GLN A 343 9.94 -16.66 -17.55
N ALA A 344 9.91 -15.38 -17.16
CA ALA A 344 10.06 -14.30 -18.13
C ALA A 344 11.48 -14.36 -18.74
N GLY A 345 11.59 -14.85 -19.98
CA GLY A 345 12.83 -14.81 -20.77
C GLY A 345 13.44 -16.15 -21.18
N ASP A 346 12.64 -17.13 -21.60
CA ASP A 346 13.11 -18.17 -22.54
C ASP A 346 12.78 -17.75 -23.98
#